data_AF-A0AAU6WCG8-F1
#
_entry.id   AF-A0AAU6WCG8-F1
#
_cell.length_a   1.000
_cell.length_b   1.000
_cell.length_c   1.000
_cell.angle_alpha   90.00
_cell.angle_beta   90.00
_cell.angle_gamma   90.00
#
_symmetry.space_group_name_H-M   'P 1'
#
loop_
_entity.id
_entity.type
_entity.pdbx_description
1 polymer ?
#
loop_
_entity_poly.entity_id
_entity_poly.type
_entity_poly.pdbx_seq_one_letter_code
_entity_poly.pdbx_strand_id
1 'polypeptide(L)'
;MLPISRRPAWWLLAPCVVLAALYVQQYVSEDSIIANAQAAVAASALLLIFSASLVSVSAALEVGRDRASRGMMETAVRGKMAVVAARLWPSLVAGAIVQFVGILLLLGKAGSSPNSFPVLIAIGLLCALLFHAGIGIFLGTWMRPRFAVPLALAVSYLWLGFAWSFDFVPVRYLAGLALDGCCSPTETIDTAAVVALMVFSILGFIGFVVLASGVSDRKLLPRGRANWLRVAAGMLTIVLATSLGIFVARDVAVNPVVPRPISETECSTTVPEVCLFPTQLARGDTRQVYADTFAAL
;
A
#
# COMPACT_ATOMS: atom_id res chain seq x y z
N MET A 1 14.82 -25.76 5.90
CA MET A 1 14.28 -24.48 5.34
C MET A 1 14.61 -24.44 3.86
N LEU A 2 13.74 -23.90 3.00
CA LEU A 2 14.04 -23.77 1.56
C LEU A 2 15.21 -22.79 1.36
N PRO A 3 16.17 -23.08 0.45
CA PRO A 3 17.20 -22.13 0.07
C PRO A 3 16.58 -20.80 -0.36
N ILE A 4 17.21 -19.67 -0.01
CA ILE A 4 16.74 -18.32 -0.38
C ILE A 4 16.48 -18.24 -1.88
N SER A 5 17.40 -18.74 -2.70
CA SER A 5 17.29 -18.74 -4.17
C SER A 5 16.12 -19.55 -4.74
N ARG A 6 15.43 -20.38 -3.92
CA ARG A 6 14.26 -21.17 -4.35
C ARG A 6 12.91 -20.58 -3.90
N ARG A 7 12.92 -19.44 -3.21
CA ARG A 7 11.70 -18.80 -2.75
C ARG A 7 11.06 -17.99 -3.89
N PRO A 8 9.75 -18.12 -4.11
CA PRO A 8 9.06 -17.46 -5.23
C PRO A 8 9.15 -15.94 -5.18
N ALA A 9 9.24 -15.34 -3.98
CA ALA A 9 9.39 -13.90 -3.81
C ALA A 9 10.58 -13.33 -4.61
N TRP A 10 11.71 -14.04 -4.65
CA TRP A 10 12.91 -13.57 -5.35
C TRP A 10 12.85 -13.77 -6.86
N TRP A 11 12.15 -14.81 -7.33
CA TRP A 11 11.91 -15.03 -8.76
C TRP A 11 10.93 -14.01 -9.34
N LEU A 12 9.95 -13.60 -8.53
CA LEU A 12 8.95 -12.61 -8.92
C LEU A 12 9.44 -11.16 -8.73
N LEU A 13 10.47 -10.94 -7.92
CA LEU A 13 11.01 -9.61 -7.65
C LEU A 13 11.44 -8.90 -8.93
N ALA A 14 12.32 -9.53 -9.72
CA ALA A 14 12.84 -8.93 -10.94
C ALA A 14 11.73 -8.52 -11.95
N PRO A 15 10.80 -9.40 -12.35
CA PRO A 15 9.73 -8.99 -13.27
C PRO A 15 8.82 -7.91 -12.67
N CYS A 16 8.52 -7.94 -11.37
CA CYS A 16 7.70 -6.89 -10.74
C CYS A 16 8.42 -5.53 -10.70
N VAL A 17 9.73 -5.50 -10.45
CA VAL A 17 10.53 -4.27 -10.53
C VAL A 17 10.53 -3.72 -11.96
N VAL A 18 10.74 -4.56 -12.97
CA VAL A 18 10.72 -4.15 -14.37
C VAL A 18 9.35 -3.60 -14.76
N LEU A 19 8.26 -4.28 -14.40
CA LEU A 19 6.91 -3.81 -14.70
C LEU A 19 6.57 -2.49 -13.99
N ALA A 20 6.97 -2.33 -12.73
CA ALA A 20 6.80 -1.07 -12.00
C ALA A 20 7.59 0.07 -12.67
N ALA A 21 8.83 -0.18 -13.08
CA ALA A 21 9.64 0.81 -13.79
C ALA A 21 9.02 1.21 -15.13
N LEU A 22 8.61 0.23 -15.94
CA LEU A 22 7.92 0.48 -17.22
C LEU A 22 6.62 1.27 -17.02
N TYR A 23 5.87 0.96 -15.96
CA TYR A 23 4.65 1.69 -15.63
C TYR A 23 4.93 3.17 -15.32
N VAL A 24 5.92 3.44 -14.46
CA VAL A 24 6.32 4.82 -14.12
C VAL A 24 6.75 5.61 -15.36
N GLN A 25 7.50 4.96 -16.26
CA GLN A 25 7.95 5.61 -17.50
C GLN A 25 6.79 5.91 -18.45
N GLN A 26 5.84 4.99 -18.57
CA GLN A 26 4.78 5.08 -19.58
C GLN A 26 3.55 5.89 -19.13
N TYR A 27 3.17 5.83 -17.86
CA TYR A 27 1.85 6.28 -17.41
C TYR A 27 1.85 7.43 -16.41
N VAL A 28 2.97 7.72 -15.75
CA VAL A 28 3.03 8.79 -14.76
C VAL A 28 3.55 10.08 -15.40
N SER A 29 2.73 11.13 -15.42
CA SER A 29 3.12 12.45 -15.96
C SER A 29 4.01 13.22 -14.98
N GLU A 30 5.08 13.84 -15.51
CA GLU A 30 6.00 14.67 -14.74
C GLU A 30 5.33 15.90 -14.14
N ASP A 31 4.41 16.52 -14.89
CA ASP A 31 3.74 17.77 -14.50
C ASP A 31 2.98 17.66 -13.17
N SER A 32 2.48 16.45 -12.89
CA SER A 32 1.72 16.16 -11.67
C SER A 32 2.61 16.09 -10.41
N ILE A 33 3.89 15.73 -10.55
CA ILE A 33 4.79 15.44 -9.43
C ILE A 33 6.01 16.35 -9.34
N ILE A 34 6.28 17.17 -10.35
CA ILE A 34 7.47 18.01 -10.44
C ILE A 34 7.67 18.88 -9.20
N ALA A 35 8.89 18.86 -8.64
CA ALA A 35 9.28 19.54 -7.41
C ALA A 35 8.37 19.28 -6.19
N ASN A 36 7.65 18.16 -6.17
CA ASN A 36 6.74 17.80 -5.08
C ASN A 36 6.96 16.35 -4.64
N ALA A 37 7.85 16.15 -3.66
CA ALA A 37 8.14 14.83 -3.11
C ALA A 37 6.89 14.12 -2.55
N GLN A 38 5.93 14.87 -2.01
CA GLN A 38 4.72 14.32 -1.45
C GLN A 38 3.82 13.70 -2.52
N ALA A 39 3.60 14.44 -3.62
CA ALA A 39 2.87 13.93 -4.78
C ALA A 39 3.59 12.73 -5.41
N ALA A 40 4.92 12.76 -5.51
CA ALA A 40 5.71 11.66 -6.06
C ALA A 40 5.57 10.36 -5.25
N VAL A 41 5.64 10.42 -3.91
CA VAL A 41 5.44 9.23 -3.07
C VAL A 41 3.98 8.80 -3.05
N ALA A 42 3.04 9.73 -3.06
CA ALA A 42 1.61 9.42 -3.13
C ALA A 42 1.26 8.70 -4.45
N ALA A 43 1.80 9.15 -5.58
CA ALA A 43 1.64 8.51 -6.88
C ALA A 43 2.19 7.07 -6.94
N SER A 44 3.15 6.74 -6.07
CA SER A 44 3.63 5.37 -5.93
C SER A 44 2.57 4.40 -5.41
N ALA A 45 1.43 4.90 -4.90
CA ALA A 45 0.29 4.08 -4.51
C ALA A 45 -0.25 3.22 -5.67
N LEU A 46 -0.19 3.69 -6.91
CA LEU A 46 -0.56 2.89 -8.09
C LEU A 46 0.34 1.65 -8.25
N LEU A 47 1.58 1.72 -7.79
CA LEU A 47 2.54 0.62 -7.85
C LEU A 47 2.25 -0.49 -6.82
N LEU A 48 1.29 -0.27 -5.91
CA LEU A 48 0.73 -1.34 -5.07
C LEU A 48 0.20 -2.49 -5.91
N ILE A 49 -0.29 -2.24 -7.14
CA ILE A 49 -0.73 -3.31 -8.04
C ILE A 49 0.39 -4.34 -8.28
N PHE A 50 1.66 -3.92 -8.33
CA PHE A 50 2.79 -4.83 -8.50
C PHE A 50 3.28 -5.40 -7.18
N SER A 51 3.52 -4.55 -6.18
CA SER A 51 4.08 -4.96 -4.90
C SER A 51 3.10 -5.84 -4.10
N ALA A 52 1.82 -5.48 -4.02
CA ALA A 52 0.79 -6.26 -3.35
C ALA A 52 0.51 -7.60 -4.05
N SER A 53 0.50 -7.61 -5.38
CA SER A 53 0.35 -8.85 -6.18
C SER A 53 1.51 -9.81 -5.93
N LEU A 54 2.75 -9.31 -5.91
CA LEU A 54 3.92 -10.10 -5.57
C LEU A 54 3.77 -10.71 -4.17
N VAL A 55 3.42 -9.90 -3.17
CA VAL A 55 3.32 -10.34 -1.77
C VAL A 55 2.22 -11.38 -1.60
N SER A 56 1.02 -11.14 -2.14
CA SER A 56 -0.12 -12.05 -2.02
C SER A 56 0.15 -13.41 -2.69
N VAL A 57 0.71 -13.40 -3.90
CA VAL A 57 1.05 -14.63 -4.64
C VAL A 57 2.16 -15.41 -3.96
N SER A 58 3.25 -14.74 -3.58
CA SER A 58 4.39 -15.41 -2.95
C SER A 58 4.04 -15.96 -1.56
N ALA A 59 3.23 -15.25 -0.77
CA ALA A 59 2.70 -15.73 0.50
C ALA A 59 1.80 -16.97 0.30
N ALA A 60 0.89 -16.95 -0.68
CA ALA A 60 0.03 -18.10 -1.00
C ALA A 60 0.83 -19.34 -1.40
N LEU A 61 1.90 -19.17 -2.20
CA LEU A 61 2.80 -20.25 -2.60
C LEU A 61 3.57 -20.83 -1.40
N GLU A 62 4.19 -19.98 -0.60
CA GLU A 62 5.02 -20.41 0.55
C GLU A 62 4.17 -21.14 1.58
N VAL A 63 3.02 -20.59 1.95
CA VAL A 63 2.09 -21.21 2.91
C VAL A 63 1.48 -22.49 2.34
N GLY A 64 1.07 -22.47 1.07
CA GLY A 64 0.50 -23.66 0.43
C GLY A 64 1.49 -24.82 0.28
N ARG A 65 2.77 -24.52 0.03
CA ARG A 65 3.88 -25.51 0.02
C ARG A 65 4.16 -26.04 1.43
N ASP A 66 4.20 -25.17 2.43
CA ASP A 66 4.41 -25.56 3.83
C ASP A 66 3.35 -26.56 4.26
N ARG A 67 2.07 -26.23 4.05
CA ARG A 67 0.93 -27.12 4.35
C ARG A 67 1.05 -28.50 3.67
N ALA A 68 1.51 -28.56 2.42
CA ALA A 68 1.72 -29.82 1.71
C ALA A 68 2.88 -30.65 2.30
N SER A 69 3.89 -30.00 2.89
CA SER A 69 5.09 -30.65 3.43
C SER A 69 4.98 -31.10 4.90
N ARG A 70 4.04 -30.54 5.68
CA ARG A 70 3.84 -30.81 7.13
C ARG A 70 3.51 -32.27 7.48
N GLY A 71 3.29 -33.14 6.49
CA GLY A 71 3.10 -34.58 6.69
C GLY A 71 4.34 -35.35 7.14
N MET A 72 5.55 -34.79 7.03
CA MET A 72 6.79 -35.56 7.24
C MET A 72 7.64 -35.16 8.46
N MET A 73 7.52 -33.97 9.07
CA MET A 73 8.55 -33.51 10.03
C MET A 73 8.15 -32.47 11.11
N GLU A 74 6.88 -32.23 11.44
CA GLU A 74 6.58 -31.20 12.46
C GLU A 74 6.62 -31.74 13.89
N THR A 75 7.80 -31.67 14.53
CA THR A 75 7.94 -31.63 15.99
C THR A 75 7.56 -30.23 16.49
N ALA A 76 6.63 -30.17 17.43
CA ALA A 76 5.93 -28.97 17.89
C ALA A 76 6.77 -28.04 18.79
N VAL A 77 7.96 -27.62 18.36
CA VAL A 77 8.91 -26.85 19.21
C VAL A 77 8.80 -25.33 18.99
N ARG A 78 8.22 -24.85 17.87
CA ARG A 78 8.16 -23.41 17.54
C ARG A 78 6.76 -22.83 17.64
N GLY A 79 6.65 -21.62 18.18
CA GLY A 79 5.40 -20.86 18.21
C GLY A 79 4.89 -20.55 16.80
N LYS A 80 3.57 -20.65 16.58
CA LYS A 80 2.95 -20.46 15.26
C LYS A 80 3.27 -19.10 14.63
N MET A 81 3.34 -18.04 15.42
CA MET A 81 3.71 -16.69 14.93
C MET A 81 5.14 -16.61 14.41
N ALA A 82 6.09 -17.30 15.06
CA ALA A 82 7.47 -17.36 14.58
C ALA A 82 7.57 -18.10 13.24
N VAL A 83 6.74 -19.14 13.04
CA VAL A 83 6.65 -19.84 11.76
C VAL A 83 6.07 -18.90 10.68
N VAL A 84 4.95 -18.23 10.95
CA VAL A 84 4.35 -17.28 10.01
C VAL A 84 5.34 -16.18 9.63
N ALA A 85 6.01 -15.55 10.60
CA ALA A 85 7.03 -14.54 10.34
C ALA A 85 8.19 -15.07 9.48
N ALA A 86 8.72 -16.26 9.80
CA ALA A 86 9.81 -16.88 9.05
C ALA A 86 9.45 -17.23 7.59
N ARG A 87 8.16 -17.41 7.31
CA ARG A 87 7.64 -17.69 5.96
C ARG A 87 7.36 -16.42 5.17
N LEU A 88 6.84 -15.38 5.82
CA LEU A 88 6.39 -14.16 5.15
C LEU A 88 7.48 -13.15 4.89
N TRP A 89 8.52 -13.09 5.72
CA TRP A 89 9.52 -12.02 5.59
C TRP A 89 10.11 -11.88 4.18
N PRO A 90 10.40 -12.94 3.38
CA PRO A 90 10.93 -12.72 2.03
C PRO A 90 9.89 -12.14 1.09
N SER A 91 8.61 -12.49 1.28
CA SER A 91 7.51 -11.95 0.48
C SER A 91 7.36 -10.46 0.76
N LEU A 92 7.28 -10.09 2.05
CA LEU A 92 7.18 -8.70 2.49
C LEU A 92 8.41 -7.87 2.08
N VAL A 93 9.62 -8.40 2.23
CA VAL A 93 10.85 -7.71 1.80
C VAL A 93 10.88 -7.51 0.29
N ALA A 94 10.55 -8.52 -0.51
CA ALA A 94 10.49 -8.37 -1.96
C ALA A 94 9.42 -7.35 -2.40
N GLY A 95 8.23 -7.37 -1.80
CA GLY A 95 7.19 -6.38 -2.06
C GLY A 95 7.63 -4.96 -1.66
N ALA A 96 8.27 -4.83 -0.50
CA ALA A 96 8.83 -3.56 -0.03
C ALA A 96 9.90 -3.04 -0.98
N ILE A 97 10.79 -3.90 -1.50
CA ILE A 97 11.79 -3.49 -2.50
C ILE A 97 11.10 -2.96 -3.75
N VAL A 98 10.08 -3.63 -4.29
CA VAL A 98 9.33 -3.13 -5.47
C VAL A 98 8.72 -1.75 -5.16
N GLN A 99 8.09 -1.60 -4.00
CA GLN A 99 7.47 -0.33 -3.60
C GLN A 99 8.49 0.79 -3.43
N PHE A 100 9.61 0.51 -2.76
CA PHE A 100 10.69 1.48 -2.56
C PHE A 100 11.37 1.87 -3.86
N VAL A 101 11.63 0.91 -4.76
CA VAL A 101 12.17 1.23 -6.09
C VAL A 101 11.21 2.15 -6.84
N GLY A 102 9.90 1.86 -6.80
CA GLY A 102 8.88 2.73 -7.36
C GLY A 102 8.91 4.16 -6.81
N ILE A 103 8.98 4.29 -5.48
CA ILE A 103 9.13 5.58 -4.80
C ILE A 103 10.38 6.32 -5.28
N LEU A 104 11.53 5.64 -5.36
CA LEU A 104 12.79 6.26 -5.79
C LEU A 104 12.76 6.70 -7.25
N LEU A 105 12.14 5.92 -8.13
CA LEU A 105 11.97 6.29 -9.55
C LEU A 105 11.10 7.54 -9.68
N LEU A 106 9.99 7.62 -8.92
CA LEU A 106 9.08 8.77 -8.94
C LEU A 106 9.71 10.01 -8.30
N LEU A 107 10.48 9.86 -7.22
CA LEU A 107 11.26 10.97 -6.65
C LEU A 107 12.34 11.45 -7.61
N GLY A 108 13.03 10.54 -8.30
CA GLY A 108 13.99 10.91 -9.35
C GLY A 108 13.32 11.69 -10.49
N LYS A 109 12.13 11.28 -10.89
CA LYS A 109 11.30 11.95 -11.91
C LYS A 109 10.76 13.31 -11.44
N ALA A 110 10.44 13.44 -10.17
CA ALA A 110 10.00 14.71 -9.56
C ALA A 110 11.13 15.76 -9.45
N GLY A 111 12.40 15.33 -9.42
CA GLY A 111 13.55 16.21 -9.28
C GLY A 111 13.72 16.76 -7.86
N SER A 112 14.40 17.89 -7.73
CA SER A 112 14.61 18.53 -6.42
C SER A 112 13.30 19.09 -5.87
N SER A 113 12.94 18.69 -4.67
CA SER A 113 11.75 19.14 -3.96
C SER A 113 12.14 19.88 -2.68
N PRO A 114 11.51 21.02 -2.35
CA PRO A 114 11.71 21.70 -1.07
C PRO A 114 11.03 20.94 0.09
N ASN A 115 10.04 20.08 -0.21
CA ASN A 115 9.36 19.28 0.79
C ASN A 115 10.26 18.13 1.27
N SER A 116 10.18 17.81 2.57
CA SER A 116 10.83 16.64 3.15
C SER A 116 10.24 15.33 2.62
N PHE A 117 10.98 14.23 2.79
CA PHE A 117 10.49 12.90 2.39
C PHE A 117 9.22 12.54 3.20
N PRO A 118 8.09 12.23 2.55
CA PRO A 118 6.80 11.99 3.20
C PRO A 118 6.75 10.59 3.84
N VAL A 119 7.43 10.43 4.98
CA VAL A 119 7.60 9.15 5.69
C VAL A 119 6.26 8.47 5.98
N LEU A 120 5.24 9.22 6.38
CA LEU A 120 3.94 8.68 6.74
C LEU A 120 3.27 7.95 5.57
N ILE A 121 3.30 8.55 4.37
CA ILE A 121 2.75 7.94 3.15
C ILE A 121 3.50 6.65 2.84
N ALA A 122 4.84 6.68 2.85
CA ALA A 122 5.66 5.50 2.57
C ALA A 122 5.36 4.35 3.56
N ILE A 123 5.26 4.64 4.86
CA ILE A 123 4.89 3.65 5.87
C ILE A 123 3.49 3.10 5.62
N GLY A 124 2.51 3.95 5.29
CA GLY A 124 1.15 3.52 4.95
C GLY A 124 1.11 2.54 3.79
N LEU A 125 1.84 2.82 2.71
CA LEU A 125 1.95 1.94 1.56
C LEU A 125 2.64 0.60 1.90
N LEU A 126 3.65 0.61 2.78
CA LEU A 126 4.26 -0.62 3.28
C LEU A 126 3.33 -1.42 4.18
N CYS A 127 2.49 -0.77 4.99
CA CYS A 127 1.46 -1.43 5.79
C CYS A 127 0.45 -2.14 4.89
N ALA A 128 0.09 -1.58 3.72
CA ALA A 128 -0.80 -2.23 2.75
C ALA A 128 -0.31 -3.63 2.35
N LEU A 129 1.02 -3.81 2.21
CA LEU A 129 1.61 -5.12 1.90
C LEU A 129 1.25 -6.20 2.94
N LEU A 130 1.06 -5.84 4.21
CA LEU A 130 0.65 -6.78 5.25
C LEU A 130 -0.75 -7.34 4.94
N PHE A 131 -1.70 -6.49 4.58
CA PHE A 131 -3.06 -6.93 4.24
C PHE A 131 -3.04 -7.96 3.11
N HIS A 132 -2.28 -7.66 2.05
CA HIS A 132 -2.15 -8.52 0.89
C HIS A 132 -1.37 -9.81 1.17
N ALA A 133 -0.39 -9.77 2.08
CA ALA A 133 0.21 -10.98 2.65
C ALA A 133 -0.86 -11.83 3.38
N GLY A 134 -1.74 -11.18 4.14
CA GLY A 134 -2.88 -11.79 4.82
C GLY A 134 -3.78 -12.58 3.88
N ILE A 135 -4.17 -11.97 2.75
CA ILE A 135 -4.93 -12.65 1.69
C ILE A 135 -4.20 -13.91 1.23
N GLY A 136 -2.90 -13.79 0.92
CA GLY A 136 -2.07 -14.91 0.47
C GLY A 136 -1.99 -16.04 1.50
N ILE A 137 -1.80 -15.72 2.79
CA ILE A 137 -1.78 -16.71 3.88
C ILE A 137 -3.11 -17.43 3.98
N PHE A 138 -4.21 -16.69 4.02
CA PHE A 138 -5.54 -17.26 4.17
C PHE A 138 -5.84 -18.22 3.02
N LEU A 139 -5.59 -17.82 1.78
CA LEU A 139 -5.83 -18.68 0.62
C LEU A 139 -4.84 -19.85 0.54
N GLY A 140 -3.57 -19.64 0.88
CA GLY A 140 -2.55 -20.69 0.93
C GLY A 140 -2.81 -21.75 2.00
N THR A 141 -3.38 -21.36 3.14
CA THR A 141 -3.80 -22.29 4.20
C THR A 141 -5.07 -23.05 3.82
N TRP A 142 -5.99 -22.44 3.08
CA TRP A 142 -7.29 -23.04 2.79
C TRP A 142 -7.31 -23.87 1.50
N MET A 143 -6.59 -23.45 0.45
CA MET A 143 -6.66 -24.04 -0.89
C MET A 143 -5.33 -24.64 -1.34
N ARG A 144 -5.35 -25.58 -2.29
CA ARG A 144 -4.11 -26.10 -2.90
C ARG A 144 -3.40 -24.97 -3.68
N PRO A 145 -2.06 -24.95 -3.78
CA PRO A 145 -1.33 -23.89 -4.48
C PRO A 145 -1.86 -23.58 -5.89
N ARG A 146 -2.29 -24.61 -6.62
CA ARG A 146 -2.89 -24.48 -7.97
C ARG A 146 -4.10 -23.53 -8.04
N PHE A 147 -4.84 -23.38 -6.94
CA PHE A 147 -6.00 -22.48 -6.84
C PHE A 147 -5.71 -21.27 -5.96
N ALA A 148 -4.96 -21.46 -4.86
CA ALA A 148 -4.62 -20.39 -3.93
C ALA A 148 -3.90 -19.23 -4.63
N VAL A 149 -2.99 -19.53 -5.54
CA VAL A 149 -2.18 -18.53 -6.24
C VAL A 149 -2.98 -17.64 -7.19
N PRO A 150 -3.71 -18.18 -8.18
CA PRO A 150 -4.51 -17.34 -9.06
C PRO A 150 -5.60 -16.59 -8.28
N LEU A 151 -6.18 -17.20 -7.24
CA LEU A 151 -7.18 -16.53 -6.43
C LEU A 151 -6.58 -15.43 -5.54
N ALA A 152 -5.37 -15.61 -5.00
CA ALA A 152 -4.70 -14.57 -4.23
C ALA A 152 -4.38 -13.35 -5.10
N LEU A 153 -3.90 -13.57 -6.33
CA LEU A 153 -3.71 -12.51 -7.29
C LEU A 153 -5.04 -11.80 -7.62
N ALA A 154 -6.08 -12.58 -7.95
CA ALA A 154 -7.38 -12.04 -8.32
C ALA A 154 -8.02 -11.24 -7.17
N VAL A 155 -8.06 -11.77 -5.95
CA VAL A 155 -8.63 -11.09 -4.78
C VAL A 155 -7.81 -9.85 -4.43
N SER A 156 -6.48 -9.92 -4.49
CA SER A 156 -5.59 -8.78 -4.27
C SER A 156 -5.88 -7.67 -5.27
N TYR A 157 -5.95 -7.98 -6.56
CA TYR A 157 -6.23 -7.02 -7.63
C TYR A 157 -7.65 -6.45 -7.54
N LEU A 158 -8.64 -7.32 -7.33
CA LEU A 158 -10.04 -6.93 -7.17
C LEU A 158 -10.21 -6.02 -5.96
N TRP A 159 -9.52 -6.24 -4.85
CA TRP A 159 -9.57 -5.33 -3.69
C TRP A 159 -9.07 -3.93 -4.04
N LEU A 160 -7.91 -3.83 -4.69
CA LEU A 160 -7.34 -2.55 -5.11
C LEU A 160 -8.28 -1.81 -6.08
N GLY A 161 -8.79 -2.52 -7.09
CA GLY A 161 -9.70 -1.94 -8.09
C GLY A 161 -11.08 -1.60 -7.53
N PHE A 162 -11.70 -2.50 -6.76
CA PHE A 162 -12.99 -2.30 -6.11
C PHE A 162 -12.96 -1.09 -5.19
N ALA A 163 -11.96 -1.02 -4.30
CA ALA A 163 -11.90 0.08 -3.34
C ALA A 163 -11.80 1.42 -4.06
N TRP A 164 -11.01 1.51 -5.13
CA TRP A 164 -10.87 2.73 -5.94
C TRP A 164 -12.17 3.13 -6.66
N SER A 165 -12.91 2.17 -7.24
CA SER A 165 -14.10 2.46 -8.04
C SER A 165 -15.40 2.55 -7.23
N PHE A 166 -15.36 2.28 -5.92
CA PHE A 166 -16.55 2.29 -5.07
C PHE A 166 -17.05 3.72 -4.81
N ASP A 167 -18.37 3.92 -4.87
CA ASP A 167 -19.00 5.24 -4.68
C ASP A 167 -18.92 5.73 -3.22
N PHE A 168 -18.83 4.82 -2.26
CA PHE A 168 -18.67 5.18 -0.85
C PHE A 168 -17.21 5.54 -0.56
N VAL A 169 -16.92 6.84 -0.60
CA VAL A 169 -15.58 7.45 -0.54
C VAL A 169 -14.65 6.87 0.54
N PRO A 170 -15.06 6.67 1.81
CA PRO A 170 -14.14 6.17 2.84
C PRO A 170 -13.51 4.82 2.53
N VAL A 171 -14.16 3.96 1.72
CA VAL A 171 -13.63 2.65 1.33
C VAL A 171 -12.40 2.78 0.43
N ARG A 172 -12.29 3.87 -0.35
CA ARG A 172 -11.17 4.12 -1.28
C ARG A 172 -9.82 4.14 -0.57
N TYR A 173 -9.79 4.62 0.66
CA TYR A 173 -8.57 4.77 1.44
C TYR A 173 -8.10 3.49 2.13
N LEU A 174 -8.95 2.46 2.23
CA LEU A 174 -8.58 1.19 2.85
C LEU A 174 -7.58 0.40 2.01
N ALA A 175 -7.58 0.58 0.68
CA ALA A 175 -6.68 -0.12 -0.25
C ALA A 175 -5.44 0.71 -0.63
N GLY A 176 -5.45 2.01 -0.35
CA GLY A 176 -4.30 2.89 -0.51
C GLY A 176 -4.10 3.46 -1.92
N LEU A 177 -4.68 2.87 -2.98
CA LEU A 177 -4.57 3.41 -4.34
C LEU A 177 -5.00 4.88 -4.39
N ALA A 178 -6.09 5.23 -3.70
CA ALA A 178 -6.69 6.57 -3.63
C ALA A 178 -5.73 7.69 -3.20
N LEU A 179 -4.59 7.33 -2.59
CA LEU A 179 -3.55 8.29 -2.23
C LEU A 179 -2.88 8.91 -3.47
N ASP A 180 -2.90 8.25 -4.63
CA ASP A 180 -2.37 8.79 -5.91
C ASP A 180 -3.00 10.14 -6.30
N GLY A 181 -4.23 10.41 -5.88
CA GLY A 181 -4.90 11.70 -6.12
C GLY A 181 -4.28 12.89 -5.37
N CYS A 182 -3.24 12.68 -4.56
CA CYS A 182 -2.47 13.73 -3.90
C CYS A 182 -1.16 14.00 -4.66
N CYS A 183 -0.68 15.24 -4.77
CA CYS A 183 -1.25 16.52 -4.29
C CYS A 183 -0.85 17.62 -5.27
N SER A 184 -1.69 18.65 -5.41
CA SER A 184 -1.26 19.89 -6.08
C SER A 184 -0.27 20.69 -5.20
N PRO A 185 0.43 21.70 -5.76
CA PRO A 185 1.39 22.51 -4.98
C PRO A 185 0.81 23.26 -3.78
N THR A 186 -0.51 23.55 -3.82
CA THR A 186 -1.26 24.30 -2.80
C THR A 186 -1.93 23.39 -1.77
N GLU A 187 -1.74 22.08 -1.88
CA GLU A 187 -2.42 21.06 -1.09
C GLU A 187 -1.41 20.15 -0.39
N THR A 188 -1.87 19.55 0.71
CA THR A 188 -1.16 18.49 1.40
C THR A 188 -2.09 17.32 1.65
N ILE A 189 -1.54 16.14 1.96
CA ILE A 189 -2.27 14.90 2.13
C ILE A 189 -3.10 15.02 3.42
N ASP A 190 -4.36 14.61 3.35
CA ASP A 190 -5.12 14.36 4.55
C ASP A 190 -4.54 13.11 5.25
N THR A 191 -3.91 13.33 6.40
CA THR A 191 -3.31 12.26 7.20
C THR A 191 -4.32 11.17 7.60
N ALA A 192 -5.60 11.49 7.73
CA ALA A 192 -6.64 10.51 8.06
C ALA A 192 -6.75 9.43 6.97
N ALA A 193 -6.55 9.78 5.70
CA ALA A 193 -6.55 8.81 4.59
C ALA A 193 -5.43 7.77 4.76
N VAL A 194 -4.22 8.22 5.15
CA VAL A 194 -3.07 7.33 5.36
C VAL A 194 -3.23 6.49 6.63
N VAL A 195 -3.76 7.08 7.70
CA VAL A 195 -4.04 6.35 8.95
C VAL A 195 -5.12 5.28 8.73
N ALA A 196 -6.16 5.57 7.95
CA ALA A 196 -7.19 4.59 7.61
C ALA A 196 -6.58 3.37 6.88
N LEU A 197 -5.70 3.61 5.90
CA LEU A 197 -4.94 2.55 5.22
C LEU A 197 -4.14 1.71 6.20
N MET A 198 -3.38 2.35 7.10
CA MET A 198 -2.54 1.67 8.09
C MET A 198 -3.36 0.80 9.04
N VAL A 199 -4.42 1.37 9.63
CA VAL A 199 -5.30 0.70 10.59
C VAL A 199 -5.95 -0.52 9.94
N PHE A 200 -6.55 -0.33 8.75
CA PHE A 200 -7.16 -1.41 8.01
C PHE A 200 -6.16 -2.51 7.68
N SER A 201 -4.98 -2.14 7.20
CA SER A 201 -4.02 -3.12 6.68
C SER A 201 -3.40 -3.97 7.78
N ILE A 202 -3.06 -3.34 8.92
CA ILE A 202 -2.47 -4.04 10.07
C ILE A 202 -3.51 -4.95 10.73
N LEU A 203 -4.71 -4.45 11.02
CA LEU A 203 -5.75 -5.23 11.68
C LEU A 203 -6.30 -6.31 10.75
N GLY A 204 -6.48 -6.01 9.46
CA GLY A 204 -6.91 -6.97 8.45
C GLY A 204 -5.90 -8.11 8.29
N PHE A 205 -4.60 -7.81 8.28
CA PHE A 205 -3.55 -8.83 8.32
C PHE A 205 -3.65 -9.74 9.54
N ILE A 206 -3.79 -9.16 10.75
CA ILE A 206 -3.97 -9.93 11.98
C ILE A 206 -5.22 -10.82 11.88
N GLY A 207 -6.33 -10.27 11.37
CA GLY A 207 -7.57 -10.99 11.12
C GLY A 207 -7.37 -12.21 10.23
N PHE A 208 -6.67 -12.05 9.10
CA PHE A 208 -6.34 -13.16 8.20
C PHE A 208 -5.43 -14.20 8.85
N VAL A 209 -4.43 -13.80 9.63
CA VAL A 209 -3.55 -14.73 10.36
C VAL A 209 -4.33 -15.55 11.38
N VAL A 210 -5.20 -14.89 12.16
CA VAL A 210 -6.05 -15.55 13.16
C VAL A 210 -7.04 -16.49 12.47
N LEU A 211 -7.67 -16.05 11.38
CA LEU A 211 -8.59 -16.83 10.57
C LEU A 211 -7.91 -18.09 10.01
N ALA A 212 -6.73 -17.93 9.41
CA ALA A 212 -5.92 -19.04 8.89
C ALA A 212 -5.51 -20.03 9.98
N SER A 213 -5.25 -19.57 11.21
CA SER A 213 -4.86 -20.42 12.34
C SER A 213 -5.97 -21.33 12.88
N GLY A 214 -7.23 -21.04 12.52
CA GLY A 214 -8.39 -21.86 12.85
C GLY A 214 -8.62 -23.02 11.87
N VAL A 215 -8.02 -22.97 10.68
CA VAL A 215 -8.10 -24.04 9.68
C VAL A 215 -7.02 -25.08 9.97
N SER A 216 -7.40 -26.36 9.97
CA SER A 216 -6.44 -27.46 10.15
C SER A 216 -5.85 -27.88 8.80
N ASP A 217 -4.53 -28.11 8.77
CA ASP A 217 -3.71 -28.35 7.57
C ASP A 217 -4.22 -29.41 6.58
N ARG A 218 -5.11 -30.33 7.00
CA ARG A 218 -5.64 -31.41 6.16
C ARG A 218 -7.12 -31.30 5.83
N LYS A 219 -7.88 -30.39 6.46
CA LYS A 219 -9.34 -30.34 6.32
C LYS A 219 -9.81 -28.91 6.09
N LEU A 220 -10.67 -28.74 5.09
CA LEU A 220 -11.25 -27.46 4.71
C LEU A 220 -12.11 -26.83 5.82
N LEU A 221 -12.64 -27.65 6.74
CA LEU A 221 -13.50 -27.20 7.82
C LEU A 221 -12.80 -27.24 9.18
N PRO A 222 -12.92 -26.17 9.99
CA PRO A 222 -12.43 -26.17 11.37
C PRO A 222 -13.12 -27.26 12.18
N ARG A 223 -12.34 -28.03 12.96
CA ARG A 223 -12.85 -29.05 13.87
C ARG A 223 -12.66 -28.64 15.31
N GLY A 224 -13.72 -28.78 16.10
CA GLY A 224 -13.73 -28.43 17.52
C GLY A 224 -14.01 -26.95 17.77
N ARG A 225 -14.57 -26.67 18.96
CA ARG A 225 -15.00 -25.34 19.37
C ARG A 225 -13.89 -24.29 19.31
N ALA A 226 -12.67 -24.66 19.71
CA ALA A 226 -11.52 -23.74 19.72
C ALA A 226 -11.13 -23.23 18.32
N ASN A 227 -11.20 -24.07 17.29
CA ASN A 227 -10.88 -23.66 15.92
C ASN A 227 -11.97 -22.77 15.31
N TRP A 228 -13.24 -23.08 15.60
CA TRP A 228 -14.37 -22.20 15.24
C TRP A 228 -14.28 -20.83 15.92
N LEU A 229 -13.89 -20.78 17.20
CA LEU A 229 -13.66 -19.52 17.90
C LEU A 229 -12.57 -18.67 17.24
N ARG A 230 -11.49 -19.30 16.74
CA ARG A 230 -10.45 -18.58 15.97
C ARG A 230 -10.97 -18.05 14.64
N VAL A 231 -11.76 -18.85 13.92
CA VAL A 231 -12.38 -18.40 12.66
C VAL A 231 -13.30 -17.20 12.93
N ALA A 232 -14.17 -17.29 13.95
CA ALA A 232 -15.05 -16.19 14.34
C ALA A 232 -14.26 -14.95 14.78
N ALA A 233 -13.22 -15.12 15.59
CA ALA A 233 -12.35 -14.02 16.02
C ALA A 233 -11.62 -13.37 14.82
N GLY A 234 -11.09 -14.15 13.89
CA GLY A 234 -10.44 -13.63 12.69
C GLY A 234 -11.40 -12.82 11.82
N MET A 235 -12.61 -13.34 11.59
CA MET A 235 -13.67 -12.62 10.88
C MET A 235 -14.07 -11.33 11.59
N LEU A 236 -14.27 -11.38 12.91
CA LEU A 236 -14.61 -10.20 13.72
C LEU A 236 -13.51 -9.14 13.65
N THR A 237 -12.24 -9.54 13.67
CA THR A 237 -11.10 -8.63 13.52
C THR A 237 -11.08 -7.96 12.13
N ILE A 238 -11.42 -8.67 11.06
CA ILE A 238 -11.52 -8.08 9.71
C ILE A 238 -12.68 -7.08 9.64
N VAL A 239 -13.83 -7.41 10.22
CA VAL A 239 -14.96 -6.48 10.33
C VAL A 239 -14.55 -5.23 11.12
N LEU A 240 -13.89 -5.42 12.26
CA LEU A 240 -13.38 -4.31 13.07
C LEU A 240 -12.36 -3.45 12.32
N ALA A 241 -11.42 -4.07 11.58
CA ALA A 241 -10.45 -3.38 10.76
C ALA A 241 -11.13 -2.48 9.71
N THR A 242 -12.16 -3.02 9.06
CA THR A 242 -12.94 -2.31 8.04
C THR A 242 -13.71 -1.16 8.68
N SER A 243 -14.44 -1.41 9.77
CA SER A 243 -15.22 -0.39 10.46
C SER A 243 -14.35 0.74 11.01
N LEU A 244 -13.20 0.43 11.62
CA LEU A 244 -12.27 1.43 12.13
C LEU A 244 -11.62 2.22 11.00
N GLY A 245 -11.20 1.55 9.92
CA GLY A 245 -10.65 2.24 8.74
C GLY A 245 -11.66 3.22 8.13
N ILE A 246 -12.92 2.78 7.93
CA ILE A 246 -14.01 3.64 7.45
C ILE A 246 -14.25 4.81 8.41
N PHE A 247 -14.28 4.54 9.72
CA PHE A 247 -14.50 5.57 10.72
C PHE A 247 -13.41 6.63 10.72
N VAL A 248 -12.14 6.24 10.54
CA VAL A 248 -11.01 7.17 10.41
C VAL A 248 -11.13 7.99 9.12
N ALA A 249 -11.52 7.36 8.01
CA ALA A 249 -11.65 8.01 6.71
C ALA A 249 -12.98 8.75 6.47
N ARG A 250 -13.87 8.83 7.46
CA ARG A 250 -15.26 9.29 7.28
C ARG A 250 -15.38 10.74 6.79
N ASP A 251 -14.41 11.59 7.18
CA ASP A 251 -14.39 13.02 6.90
C ASP A 251 -13.42 13.36 5.74
N VAL A 252 -12.78 12.36 5.14
CA VAL A 252 -11.86 12.55 4.01
C VAL A 252 -12.68 12.82 2.76
N ALA A 253 -12.34 13.89 2.04
CA ALA A 253 -12.96 14.26 0.76
C ALA A 253 -12.68 13.20 -0.33
N VAL A 254 -13.21 13.39 -1.54
CA VAL A 254 -12.99 12.45 -2.66
C VAL A 254 -11.51 12.32 -3.03
N ASN A 255 -10.79 13.44 -2.98
CA ASN A 255 -9.34 13.49 -3.05
C ASN A 255 -8.81 13.64 -1.62
N PRO A 256 -7.78 12.87 -1.20
CA PRO A 256 -7.29 12.90 0.17
C PRO A 256 -6.38 14.11 0.40
N VAL A 257 -6.88 15.31 0.16
CA VAL A 257 -6.11 16.55 0.21
C VAL A 257 -6.78 17.57 1.10
N VAL A 258 -5.96 18.36 1.78
CA VAL A 258 -6.36 19.54 2.53
C VAL A 258 -5.55 20.75 2.05
N PRO A 259 -6.13 21.96 2.06
CA PRO A 259 -5.40 23.18 1.70
C PRO A 259 -4.20 23.39 2.62
N ARG A 260 -3.06 23.81 2.03
CA ARG A 260 -1.89 24.20 2.82
C ARG A 260 -2.10 25.55 3.50
N PRO A 261 -1.52 25.78 4.69
CA PRO A 261 -1.56 27.07 5.35
C PRO A 261 -0.91 28.16 4.48
N ILE A 262 -1.59 29.31 4.33
CA ILE A 262 -1.07 30.46 3.58
C ILE A 262 0.23 30.99 4.21
N SER A 263 0.44 30.78 5.51
CA SER A 263 1.69 31.13 6.21
C SER A 263 2.94 30.42 5.68
N GLU A 264 2.79 29.34 4.89
CA GLU A 264 3.90 28.65 4.23
C GLU A 264 4.25 29.25 2.86
N THR A 265 3.54 30.28 2.42
CA THR A 265 3.84 30.98 1.16
C THR A 265 4.94 32.01 1.32
N GLU A 266 5.67 32.24 0.23
CA GLU A 266 6.69 33.27 0.12
C GLU A 266 6.22 34.35 -0.87
N CYS A 267 6.07 35.57 -0.36
CA CYS A 267 5.54 36.69 -1.13
C CYS A 267 6.64 37.52 -1.80
N SER A 268 6.36 38.04 -3.00
CA SER A 268 7.22 39.03 -3.66
C SER A 268 7.08 40.40 -3.00
N THR A 269 8.04 41.28 -3.24
CA THR A 269 7.98 42.70 -2.82
C THR A 269 7.36 43.61 -3.89
N THR A 270 6.68 43.04 -4.89
CA THR A 270 6.07 43.76 -6.02
C THR A 270 4.69 44.30 -5.68
N VAL A 271 4.15 45.18 -6.54
CA VAL A 271 2.75 45.63 -6.48
C VAL A 271 2.06 45.26 -7.80
N PRO A 272 1.08 44.33 -7.81
CA PRO A 272 0.55 43.61 -6.65
C PRO A 272 1.55 42.59 -6.06
N GLU A 273 1.35 42.29 -4.78
CA GLU A 273 2.10 41.27 -4.05
C GLU A 273 1.62 39.87 -4.50
N VAL A 274 2.54 39.02 -4.92
CA VAL A 274 2.24 37.65 -5.38
C VAL A 274 2.93 36.66 -4.44
N CYS A 275 2.13 35.86 -3.74
CA CYS A 275 2.60 34.82 -2.83
C CYS A 275 2.51 33.45 -3.47
N LEU A 276 3.61 32.71 -3.50
CA LEU A 276 3.68 31.35 -4.02
C LEU A 276 4.22 30.38 -2.96
N PHE A 277 3.81 29.12 -3.02
CA PHE A 277 4.42 28.07 -2.18
C PHE A 277 5.84 27.73 -2.67
N PRO A 278 6.74 27.25 -1.79
CA PRO A 278 8.09 26.82 -2.18
C PRO A 278 8.12 25.80 -3.32
N THR A 279 7.12 24.92 -3.38
CA THR A 279 6.95 23.94 -4.46
C THR A 279 6.66 24.59 -5.82
N GLN A 280 5.92 25.70 -5.84
CA GLN A 280 5.68 26.48 -7.06
C GLN A 280 6.93 27.25 -7.47
N LEU A 281 7.64 27.85 -6.51
CA LEU A 281 8.90 28.54 -6.76
C LEU A 281 9.99 27.59 -7.30
N ALA A 282 10.06 26.36 -6.79
CA ALA A 282 10.99 25.34 -7.27
C ALA A 282 10.70 24.87 -8.71
N ARG A 283 9.47 25.07 -9.22
CA ARG A 283 9.12 24.86 -10.64
C ARG A 283 9.49 26.04 -11.54
N GLY A 284 9.89 27.16 -10.94
CA GLY A 284 10.18 28.44 -11.60
C GLY A 284 9.49 29.58 -10.87
N ASP A 285 10.25 30.59 -10.46
CA ASP A 285 9.67 31.79 -9.86
C ASP A 285 8.95 32.62 -10.92
N THR A 286 7.63 32.56 -10.89
CA THR A 286 6.73 33.24 -11.83
C THR A 286 6.03 34.44 -11.22
N ARG A 287 6.42 34.87 -10.00
CA ARG A 287 5.76 35.97 -9.29
C ARG A 287 5.75 37.26 -10.10
N GLN A 288 6.86 37.59 -10.77
CA GLN A 288 6.96 38.77 -11.62
C GLN A 288 5.99 38.71 -12.80
N VAL A 289 5.87 37.57 -13.47
CA VAL A 289 4.98 37.38 -14.62
C VAL A 289 3.52 37.63 -14.22
N TYR A 290 3.11 37.12 -13.06
CA TYR A 290 1.77 37.39 -12.54
C TYR A 290 1.59 38.84 -12.13
N ALA A 291 2.56 39.45 -11.44
CA ALA A 291 2.49 40.86 -11.05
C ALA A 291 2.32 41.78 -12.28
N ASP A 292 3.10 41.56 -13.34
CA ASP A 292 3.02 42.32 -14.59
C ASP A 292 1.65 42.15 -15.28
N THR A 293 1.11 40.92 -15.25
CA THR A 293 -0.20 40.61 -15.85
C THR A 293 -1.33 41.38 -15.16
N PHE A 294 -1.30 41.49 -13.82
CA PHE A 294 -2.31 42.19 -13.05
C PHE A 294 -2.11 43.72 -13.04
N ALA A 295 -0.88 44.20 -13.21
CA ALA A 295 -0.61 45.64 -13.35
C ALA A 295 -1.04 46.20 -14.72
N ALA A 296 -1.21 45.35 -15.73
CA ALA A 296 -1.66 45.72 -17.07
C ALA A 296 -3.21 45.78 -17.22
N LEU A 297 -3.95 45.38 -16.19
CA LEU A 297 -5.42 45.43 -16.10
C LEU A 297 -5.89 46.68 -15.37
#